data_AF-A0A3C0DRQ6-F1
#
_entry.id   AF-A0A3C0DRQ6-F1
#
_cell.length_a   1.000
_cell.length_b   1.000
_cell.length_c   1.000
_cell.angle_alpha   90.00
_cell.angle_beta   90.00
_cell.angle_gamma   90.00
#
_symmetry.space_group_name_H-M   'P 1'
#
loop_
_entity.id
_entity.type
_entity.pdbx_description
1 polymer ?
#
loop_
_entity_poly.entity_id
_entity_poly.type
_entity_poly.pdbx_seq_one_letter_code
_entity_poly.pdbx_strand_id
1 'polypeptide(L)'
;HPSTGLPRKLGFNPTGPHKTGIINLWTYRRILAGKNFLPNSGFRDISLINWPQNDYLLGNLVSENLDERQSHIERSKQLSLSLFYWLQTEAPRDDGGQGWPGLRLKSDAMATSDGMAKYPYVRESRRIKAMTTILEK
;
A
#
# COMPACT_ATOMS: atom_id res chain seq x y z
N HIS A 1 11.64 -5.38 -10.40
CA HIS A 1 11.74 -4.46 -11.56
C HIS A 1 10.79 -4.93 -12.65
N PRO A 2 10.11 -4.03 -13.39
CA PRO A 2 9.31 -4.44 -14.55
C PRO A 2 10.25 -5.03 -15.60
N SER A 3 10.05 -6.30 -15.96
CA SER A 3 10.93 -7.06 -16.86
C SER A 3 11.01 -6.49 -18.28
N THR A 4 10.02 -5.69 -18.69
CA THR A 4 9.88 -5.17 -20.06
C THR A 4 10.16 -3.67 -20.19
N GLY A 5 10.31 -2.93 -19.08
CA GLY A 5 10.43 -1.46 -19.09
C GLY A 5 9.20 -0.68 -19.56
N LEU A 6 8.19 -1.35 -20.14
CA LEU A 6 6.95 -0.73 -20.62
C LEU A 6 6.03 -0.30 -19.47
N PRO A 7 5.41 0.89 -19.55
CA PRO A 7 4.45 1.33 -18.55
C PRO A 7 3.23 0.41 -18.53
N ARG A 8 2.76 0.08 -17.33
CA ARG A 8 1.51 -0.66 -17.12
C ARG A 8 0.51 0.22 -16.40
N LYS A 9 -0.70 0.28 -16.93
CA LYS A 9 -1.81 0.95 -16.23
C LYS A 9 -2.33 0.02 -15.13
N LEU A 10 -2.24 0.49 -13.90
CA LEU A 10 -2.84 -0.15 -12.73
C LEU A 10 -4.06 0.67 -12.32
N GLY A 11 -5.08 0.00 -11.81
CA GLY A 11 -6.36 0.59 -11.46
C GLY A 11 -6.67 0.46 -9.99
N PHE A 12 -7.63 1.25 -9.52
CA PHE A 12 -8.16 1.17 -8.16
C PHE A 12 -9.68 1.27 -8.23
N ASN A 13 -10.36 0.23 -7.78
CA ASN A 13 -11.82 0.23 -7.66
C ASN A 13 -12.24 -0.66 -6.47
N PRO A 14 -12.69 -0.08 -5.34
CA PRO A 14 -13.07 -0.87 -4.16
C PRO A 14 -14.42 -1.58 -4.29
N THR A 15 -15.24 -1.26 -5.29
CA THR A 15 -16.61 -1.81 -5.44
C THR A 15 -16.72 -2.93 -6.47
N GLY A 16 -15.70 -3.17 -7.29
CA GLY A 16 -15.81 -4.16 -8.36
C GLY A 16 -14.52 -4.44 -9.15
N PRO A 17 -14.62 -5.27 -10.20
CA PRO A 17 -13.51 -5.45 -11.13
C PRO A 17 -13.24 -4.13 -11.88
N HIS A 18 -11.99 -3.94 -12.29
CA HIS A 18 -11.61 -2.84 -13.18
C HIS A 18 -11.77 -3.27 -14.65
N LYS A 19 -11.68 -2.32 -15.59
CA LYS A 19 -11.66 -2.60 -17.04
C LYS A 19 -10.67 -3.71 -17.42
N THR A 20 -11.01 -4.52 -18.42
CA THR A 20 -10.21 -5.64 -18.92
C THR A 20 -8.75 -5.26 -19.15
N GLY A 21 -7.82 -6.09 -18.67
CA GLY A 21 -6.38 -5.86 -18.80
C GLY A 21 -5.76 -4.90 -17.76
N ILE A 22 -6.57 -4.27 -16.91
CA ILE A 22 -6.08 -3.43 -15.80
C ILE A 22 -6.17 -4.21 -14.49
N ILE A 23 -5.03 -4.34 -13.80
CA ILE A 23 -4.98 -4.96 -12.47
C ILE A 23 -5.61 -3.98 -11.46
N ASN A 24 -6.64 -4.44 -10.74
CA ASN A 24 -7.24 -3.68 -9.65
C ASN A 24 -6.41 -3.87 -8.36
N LEU A 25 -5.75 -2.81 -7.93
CA LEU A 25 -4.88 -2.81 -6.77
C LEU A 25 -5.61 -3.02 -5.44
N TRP A 26 -6.91 -2.70 -5.37
CA TRP A 26 -7.73 -2.98 -4.18
C TRP A 26 -7.91 -4.48 -3.97
N THR A 27 -8.36 -5.20 -5.01
CA THR A 27 -8.62 -6.63 -4.90
C THR A 27 -7.33 -7.45 -4.88
N TYR A 28 -6.25 -6.96 -5.49
CA TYR A 28 -4.94 -7.60 -5.50
C TYR A 28 -4.37 -7.84 -4.08
N ARG A 29 -4.57 -6.91 -3.14
CA ARG A 29 -4.14 -7.02 -1.73
C ARG A 29 -5.30 -7.07 -0.73
N ARG A 30 -6.49 -7.49 -1.18
CA ARG A 30 -7.65 -7.63 -0.29
C ARG A 30 -7.43 -8.78 0.69
N ILE A 31 -7.50 -8.48 1.97
CA ILE A 31 -7.35 -9.47 3.06
C ILE A 31 -8.69 -9.93 3.63
N LEU A 32 -9.75 -9.14 3.46
CA LEU A 32 -11.11 -9.52 3.82
C LEU A 32 -12.07 -9.12 2.70
N ALA A 33 -12.89 -10.06 2.25
CA ALA A 33 -13.98 -9.82 1.32
C ALA A 33 -15.31 -9.98 2.05
N GLY A 34 -16.05 -8.90 2.28
CA GLY A 34 -17.29 -8.90 3.07
C GLY A 34 -18.35 -9.83 2.48
N LYS A 35 -18.36 -10.01 1.16
CA LYS A 35 -19.26 -10.93 0.45
C LYS A 35 -19.10 -12.41 0.85
N ASN A 36 -18.00 -12.78 1.50
CA ASN A 36 -17.76 -14.14 1.98
C ASN A 36 -18.43 -14.41 3.34
N PHE A 37 -19.05 -13.39 3.95
CA PHE A 37 -19.68 -13.46 5.26
C PHE A 37 -21.18 -13.21 5.17
N LEU A 38 -21.91 -13.59 6.22
CA LEU A 38 -23.35 -13.35 6.31
C LEU A 38 -23.68 -11.85 6.26
N PRO A 39 -24.82 -11.45 5.67
CA PRO A 39 -25.19 -10.03 5.53
C PRO A 39 -25.23 -9.25 6.85
N ASN A 40 -25.53 -9.91 7.97
CA ASN A 40 -25.61 -9.33 9.31
C ASN A 40 -24.29 -9.43 10.12
N SER A 41 -23.20 -9.91 9.52
CA SER A 41 -21.92 -10.10 10.22
C SER A 41 -21.18 -8.79 10.55
N GLY A 42 -21.53 -7.69 9.88
CA GLY A 42 -20.83 -6.40 10.02
C GLY A 42 -19.47 -6.33 9.32
N PHE A 43 -18.96 -7.43 8.74
CA PHE A 43 -17.70 -7.41 8.01
C PHE A 43 -17.82 -6.68 6.66
N ARG A 44 -16.81 -5.88 6.35
CA ARG A 44 -16.68 -5.11 5.09
C ARG A 44 -15.33 -5.39 4.47
N ASP A 45 -15.18 -5.11 3.19
CA ASP A 45 -13.91 -5.31 2.48
C ASP A 45 -12.75 -4.57 3.17
N ILE A 46 -11.62 -5.26 3.35
CA ILE A 46 -10.37 -4.70 3.90
C ILE A 46 -9.24 -5.04 2.94
N SER A 47 -8.44 -4.04 2.57
CA SER A 47 -7.27 -4.22 1.71
C SER A 47 -6.03 -3.58 2.33
N LEU A 48 -4.88 -4.23 2.17
CA LEU A 48 -3.58 -3.70 2.59
C LEU A 48 -2.95 -2.91 1.44
N ILE A 49 -2.64 -1.63 1.69
CA ILE A 49 -2.08 -0.74 0.66
C ILE A 49 -0.56 -0.77 0.70
N ASN A 50 0.03 -1.29 -0.37
CA ASN A 50 1.46 -1.24 -0.66
C ASN A 50 1.59 -1.16 -2.18
N TRP A 51 1.65 0.08 -2.67
CA TRP A 51 1.66 0.48 -4.07
C TRP A 51 2.85 1.41 -4.34
N PRO A 52 3.27 1.55 -5.60
CA PRO A 52 4.34 2.49 -5.95
C PRO A 52 4.09 3.93 -5.46
N GLN A 53 2.83 4.36 -5.38
CA GLN A 53 2.46 5.71 -4.95
C GLN A 53 2.70 5.99 -3.46
N ASN A 54 2.75 4.97 -2.59
CA ASN A 54 3.12 5.13 -1.17
C ASN A 54 4.49 4.54 -0.82
N ASP A 55 5.34 4.26 -1.82
CA ASP A 55 6.74 3.93 -1.59
C ASP A 55 7.52 5.19 -1.17
N TYR A 56 7.99 5.21 0.08
CA TYR A 56 8.83 6.30 0.60
C TYR A 56 10.30 6.08 0.23
N LEU A 57 10.90 7.04 -0.48
CA LEU A 57 12.27 6.93 -1.05
C LEU A 57 13.25 8.00 -0.56
N LEU A 58 12.82 8.92 0.31
CA LEU A 58 13.62 10.10 0.70
C LEU A 58 14.58 9.83 1.87
N GLY A 59 14.75 8.57 2.27
CA GLY A 59 15.68 8.18 3.32
C GLY A 59 15.63 6.70 3.67
N ASN A 60 16.48 6.29 4.60
CA ASN A 60 16.59 4.91 5.06
C ASN A 60 16.41 4.80 6.59
N LEU A 61 16.10 3.59 7.05
CA LEU A 61 15.88 3.31 8.48
C LEU A 61 17.11 2.72 9.18
N VAL A 62 18.24 2.67 8.46
CA VAL A 62 19.48 2.00 8.89
C VAL A 62 20.43 3.01 9.57
N SER A 63 20.14 4.31 9.48
CA SER A 63 20.92 5.35 10.15
C SER A 63 21.13 5.04 11.63
N GLU A 64 22.35 5.30 12.11
CA GLU A 64 22.69 5.24 13.54
C GLU A 64 22.02 6.39 14.32
N ASN A 65 21.55 7.43 13.61
CA ASN A 65 20.79 8.52 14.19
C ASN A 65 19.30 8.16 14.31
N LEU A 66 18.85 8.01 15.56
CA LEU A 66 17.46 7.66 15.89
C LEU A 66 16.45 8.76 15.49
N ASP A 67 16.82 10.04 15.59
CA ASP A 67 15.93 11.15 15.24
C ASP A 67 15.70 11.21 13.73
N GLU A 68 16.75 10.97 12.95
CA GLU A 68 16.65 10.86 11.49
C GLU A 68 15.73 9.69 11.09
N ARG A 69 15.90 8.53 11.71
CA ARG A 69 15.04 7.37 11.50
C ARG A 69 13.58 7.70 11.82
N GLN A 70 13.30 8.35 12.95
CA GLN A 70 11.94 8.73 13.32
C GLN A 70 11.34 9.74 12.33
N SER A 71 12.13 10.72 11.89
CA SER A 71 11.73 11.68 10.86
C SER A 71 11.32 10.99 9.55
N HIS A 72 12.07 9.99 9.09
CA HIS A 72 11.71 9.21 7.91
C HIS A 72 10.44 8.37 8.11
N ILE A 73 10.25 7.78 9.29
CA ILE A 73 9.01 7.07 9.63
C ILE A 73 7.82 8.02 9.53
N GLU A 74 7.89 9.18 10.16
CA GLU A 74 6.76 10.12 10.12
C GLU A 74 6.47 10.65 8.72
N ARG A 75 7.52 10.99 7.95
CA ARG A 75 7.34 11.42 6.55
C ARG A 75 6.74 10.31 5.68
N SER A 76 7.06 9.04 5.94
CA SER A 76 6.46 7.91 5.24
C SER A 76 4.96 7.72 5.58
N LYS A 77 4.57 7.98 6.84
CA LYS A 77 3.17 8.00 7.26
C LYS A 77 2.41 9.15 6.61
N GLN A 78 3.00 10.34 6.56
CA GLN A 78 2.40 11.50 5.88
C GLN A 78 2.19 11.24 4.39
N LEU A 79 3.16 10.61 3.69
CA LEU A 79 2.96 10.18 2.30
C LEU A 79 1.77 9.21 2.15
N SER A 80 1.65 8.25 3.06
CA SER A 80 0.52 7.30 3.07
C SER A 80 -0.83 8.00 3.32
N LEU A 81 -0.87 8.99 4.22
CA LEU A 81 -2.04 9.82 4.47
C LEU A 81 -2.40 10.69 3.26
N SER A 82 -1.41 11.27 2.56
CA SER A 82 -1.65 12.03 1.34
C SER A 82 -2.27 11.15 0.24
N LEU A 83 -1.75 9.92 0.05
CA LEU A 83 -2.36 8.96 -0.87
C LEU A 83 -3.78 8.62 -0.44
N PHE A 84 -4.01 8.37 0.85
CA PHE A 84 -5.33 8.04 1.37
C PHE A 84 -6.34 9.18 1.16
N TYR A 85 -5.93 10.42 1.42
CA TYR A 85 -6.75 11.60 1.17
C TYR A 85 -7.09 11.72 -0.33
N TRP A 86 -6.09 11.58 -1.20
CA TRP A 86 -6.31 11.58 -2.66
C TRP A 86 -7.30 10.48 -3.11
N LEU A 87 -7.22 9.28 -2.51
CA LEU A 87 -8.19 8.21 -2.77
C LEU A 87 -9.62 8.61 -2.38
N GLN A 88 -9.78 9.36 -1.29
CA GLN A 88 -11.09 9.82 -0.83
C GLN A 88 -11.67 10.94 -1.69
N THR A 89 -10.84 11.81 -2.27
CA THR A 89 -11.31 13.07 -2.89
C THR A 89 -11.19 13.13 -4.41
N GLU A 90 -10.14 12.54 -4.98
CA GLU A 90 -9.70 12.85 -6.35
C GLU A 90 -9.42 11.62 -7.21
N ALA A 91 -9.30 10.43 -6.62
CA ALA A 91 -9.04 9.22 -7.39
C ALA A 91 -10.14 8.98 -8.45
N PRO A 92 -9.78 8.83 -9.73
CA PRO A 92 -10.75 8.71 -10.80
C PRO A 92 -11.56 7.42 -10.66
N ARG A 93 -12.85 7.50 -10.96
CA ARG A 93 -13.78 6.37 -10.96
C ARG A 93 -14.11 5.94 -12.39
N ASP A 94 -14.47 4.68 -12.53
CA ASP A 94 -14.86 4.11 -13.84
C ASP A 94 -16.14 4.73 -14.42
N ASP A 95 -17.00 5.31 -13.56
CA ASP A 95 -18.23 6.01 -13.95
C ASP A 95 -18.04 7.50 -14.28
N GLY A 96 -16.78 7.96 -14.36
CA GLY A 96 -16.45 9.35 -14.67
C GLY A 96 -16.45 10.29 -13.46
N GLY A 97 -16.80 9.81 -12.27
CA GLY A 97 -16.65 10.55 -11.02
C GLY A 97 -15.22 10.55 -10.49
N GLN A 98 -15.04 11.16 -9.32
CA GLN A 98 -13.79 11.16 -8.57
C GLN A 98 -14.02 10.92 -7.08
N GLY A 99 -13.00 10.37 -6.42
CA GLY A 99 -12.98 10.16 -4.98
C GLY A 99 -13.84 9.00 -4.48
N TRP A 100 -13.40 8.43 -3.36
CA TRP A 100 -14.07 7.36 -2.64
C TRP A 100 -14.26 7.77 -1.17
N PRO A 101 -15.20 8.68 -0.86
CA PRO A 101 -15.39 9.23 0.49
C PRO A 101 -15.77 8.18 1.55
N GLY A 102 -16.24 7.00 1.12
CA GLY A 102 -16.56 5.88 2.00
C GLY A 102 -15.34 5.11 2.52
N LEU A 103 -14.13 5.35 2.00
CA LEU A 103 -12.91 4.70 2.49
C LEU A 103 -12.59 5.17 3.91
N ARG A 104 -12.10 4.24 4.74
CA ARG A 104 -11.69 4.49 6.12
C ARG A 104 -10.44 3.69 6.45
N LEU A 105 -9.56 4.27 7.26
CA LEU A 105 -8.48 3.53 7.90
C LEU A 105 -9.06 2.61 8.98
N LYS A 106 -8.52 1.38 9.07
CA LYS A 106 -9.01 0.34 9.97
C LYS A 106 -8.02 0.14 11.12
N SER A 107 -8.10 1.01 12.13
CA SER A 107 -7.17 1.06 13.27
C SER A 107 -7.11 -0.23 14.09
N ASP A 108 -8.23 -0.88 14.29
CA ASP A 108 -8.32 -2.16 15.01
C ASP A 108 -7.69 -3.33 14.24
N ALA A 109 -7.65 -3.30 12.90
CA ALA A 109 -6.99 -4.35 12.12
C ALA A 109 -5.47 -4.30 12.26
N MET A 110 -4.89 -3.10 12.36
CA MET A 110 -3.45 -2.92 12.53
C MET A 110 -3.03 -2.84 14.01
N ALA A 111 -3.99 -2.74 14.93
CA ALA A 111 -3.76 -2.45 16.35
C ALA A 111 -2.84 -1.22 16.55
N THR A 112 -3.10 -0.16 15.78
CA THR A 112 -2.44 1.15 15.83
C THR A 112 -3.52 2.22 15.88
N SER A 113 -3.27 3.32 16.60
CA SER A 113 -4.25 4.41 16.74
C SER A 113 -4.50 5.15 15.43
N ASP A 114 -3.50 5.20 14.55
CA ASP A 114 -3.54 5.88 13.25
C ASP A 114 -3.98 4.98 12.09
N GLY A 115 -4.18 3.68 12.32
CA GLY A 115 -4.52 2.69 11.29
C GLY A 115 -3.39 2.41 10.29
N MET A 116 -2.17 2.87 10.58
CA MET A 116 -0.98 2.56 9.79
C MET A 116 -0.33 1.26 10.25
N ALA A 117 0.62 0.75 9.47
CA ALA A 117 1.40 -0.40 9.90
C ALA A 117 2.21 -0.12 11.17
N LYS A 118 2.26 -1.12 12.07
CA LYS A 118 3.08 -1.06 13.30
C LYS A 118 4.55 -0.78 12.99
N TYR A 119 5.03 -1.34 11.89
CA TYR A 119 6.38 -1.16 11.37
C TYR A 119 6.35 -0.96 9.85
N PRO A 120 7.28 -0.17 9.30
CA PRO A 120 7.39 0.01 7.86
C PRO A 120 7.78 -1.31 7.18
N TYR A 121 7.19 -1.56 6.00
CA TYR A 121 7.66 -2.60 5.09
C TYR A 121 8.91 -2.09 4.37
N VAL A 122 10.07 -2.69 4.66
CA VAL A 122 11.36 -2.26 4.11
C VAL A 122 11.79 -3.18 2.98
N ARG A 123 12.09 -2.60 1.81
CA ARG A 123 12.84 -3.30 0.77
C ARG A 123 14.32 -2.99 0.96
N GLU A 124 15.03 -3.96 1.53
CA GLU A 124 16.47 -3.87 1.77
C GLU A 124 17.26 -4.31 0.53
N SER A 125 18.23 -3.50 0.12
CA SER A 125 19.11 -3.76 -1.03
C SER A 125 20.57 -3.98 -0.65
N ARG A 126 20.93 -3.75 0.63
CA ARG A 126 22.25 -4.09 1.18
C ARG A 126 22.50 -5.57 0.93
N ARG A 127 23.57 -5.84 0.19
CA ARG A 127 24.06 -7.20 -0.01
C ARG A 127 24.94 -7.56 1.16
N ILE A 128 24.73 -8.77 1.70
CA ILE A 128 25.64 -9.35 2.68
C ILE A 128 27.02 -9.46 2.03
N LYS A 129 28.07 -9.01 2.72
CA LYS A 129 29.45 -9.37 2.38
C LYS A 129 29.69 -10.79 2.92
N ALA A 130 29.25 -11.79 2.16
CA ALA A 130 29.39 -13.17 2.56
C ALA A 130 30.86 -13.59 2.56
N MET A 131 31.25 -14.50 3.47
CA MET A 131 32.58 -15.13 3.42
C MET A 131 32.76 -15.95 2.14
N THR A 132 31.67 -16.44 1.55
CA THR A 132 31.65 -17.12 0.26
C THR A 132 30.37 -16.72 -0.47
N THR A 133 30.50 -16.23 -1.70
CA THR A 133 29.35 -15.89 -2.55
C THR A 133 29.00 -17.10 -3.40
N ILE A 134 27.82 -17.67 -3.18
CA ILE A 134 27.31 -18.74 -4.06
C ILE A 134 26.90 -18.09 -5.40
N LEU A 135 27.51 -18.55 -6.49
CA LEU A 135 27.17 -18.14 -7.84
C LEU A 135 26.30 -19.23 -8.48
N GLU A 136 25.25 -18.82 -9.18
CA GLU A 136 24.51 -19.73 -10.05
C GLU A 136 25.38 -20.08 -11.28
N LYS A 137 25.31 -21.33 -11.74
CA LYS A 137 25.97 -21.78 -12.97
C LYS A 137 25.12 -21.46 -14.18
#